data_AF-A0A1F9BIH4-F1
#
_entry.id   AF-A0A1F9BIH4-F1
#
_cell.length_a   1.000
_cell.length_b   1.000
_cell.length_c   1.000
_cell.angle_alpha   90.00
_cell.angle_beta   90.00
_cell.angle_gamma   90.00
#
_symmetry.space_group_name_H-M   'P 1'
#
loop_
_entity.id
_entity.type
_entity.pdbx_description
1 polymer ?
#
loop_
_entity_poly.entity_id
_entity_poly.type
_entity_poly.pdbx_seq_one_letter_code
_entity_poly.pdbx_strand_id
1 'polypeptide(L)'
;MGIVIPYSDLARQHQLNVLEHKRREYREREDYLARLRKLLFKIEGQMRQAEILQLQVFRDLAENLKLPLTFPDLGDRVGLQELFATHPLLGILKEFLAARLNAEECLQKVTELRQKPTAPQEE
;
A
#
# COMPACT_ATOMS: atom_id res chain seq x y z
N MET A 1 -43.96 47.75 29.68
CA MET A 1 -43.28 48.41 28.55
C MET A 1 -42.28 47.44 27.97
N GLY A 2 -42.49 46.98 26.73
CA GLY A 2 -41.53 46.09 26.07
C GLY A 2 -40.28 46.88 25.68
N ILE A 3 -39.10 46.38 26.06
CA ILE A 3 -37.83 46.94 25.62
C ILE A 3 -37.73 46.70 24.11
N VAL A 4 -37.84 47.76 23.31
CA VAL A 4 -37.72 47.67 21.85
C VAL A 4 -36.24 47.49 21.52
N ILE A 5 -35.85 46.28 21.13
CA ILE A 5 -34.48 45.96 20.72
C ILE A 5 -34.26 46.54 19.31
N PRO A 6 -33.20 47.34 19.09
CA PRO A 6 -32.87 47.83 17.76
C PRO A 6 -32.57 46.67 16.80
N TYR A 7 -33.11 46.74 15.57
CA TYR A 7 -32.84 45.72 14.55
C TYR A 7 -31.34 45.52 14.28
N SER A 8 -30.54 46.58 14.39
CA SER A 8 -29.08 46.52 14.24
C SER A 8 -28.42 45.59 15.26
N ASP A 9 -28.91 45.59 16.51
CA ASP A 9 -28.36 44.76 17.57
C ASP A 9 -28.74 43.29 17.37
N LEU A 10 -29.98 43.06 16.92
CA LEU A 10 -30.47 41.72 16.58
C LEU A 10 -29.72 41.14 15.37
N ALA A 11 -29.49 41.94 14.33
CA ALA A 11 -28.73 41.56 13.15
C ALA A 11 -27.26 41.26 13.49
N ARG A 12 -26.64 42.08 14.36
CA ARG A 12 -25.28 41.84 14.85
C ARG A 12 -25.18 40.55 15.66
N GLN A 13 -26.12 40.29 16.56
CA GLN A 13 -26.16 39.04 17.33
C GLN A 13 -26.33 37.83 16.43
N HIS A 14 -27.19 37.91 15.41
CA HIS A 14 -27.35 36.84 14.43
C HIS A 14 -26.04 36.57 13.67
N GLN A 15 -25.36 37.61 13.18
CA GLN A 15 -24.08 37.47 12.49
C GLN A 15 -23.00 36.84 13.39
N LEU A 16 -22.91 37.26 14.66
CA LEU A 16 -21.98 36.65 15.62
C LEU A 16 -22.27 35.16 15.83
N ASN A 17 -23.54 34.80 16.02
CA ASN A 17 -23.95 33.39 16.17
C ASN A 17 -23.60 32.56 14.93
N VAL A 18 -23.81 33.10 13.73
CA VAL A 18 -23.43 32.43 12.47
C VAL A 18 -21.91 32.23 12.40
N LEU A 19 -21.12 33.24 12.74
CA LEU A 19 -19.66 33.14 12.74
C LEU A 19 -19.17 32.10 13.75
N GLU A 20 -19.73 32.07 14.96
CA GLU A 20 -19.39 31.08 15.98
C GLU A 20 -19.75 29.66 15.56
N HIS A 21 -20.93 29.48 14.98
CA HIS A 21 -21.36 28.20 14.42
C HIS A 21 -20.40 27.73 13.31
N LYS A 22 -20.06 28.60 12.36
CA LYS A 22 -19.13 28.27 11.26
C LYS A 22 -17.73 27.95 11.78
N ARG A 23 -17.26 28.67 12.79
CA ARG A 23 -15.98 28.38 13.46
C ARG A 23 -15.99 26.99 14.11
N ARG A 24 -17.09 26.61 14.75
CA ARG A 24 -17.25 25.29 15.36
C ARG A 24 -17.26 24.18 14.30
N GLU A 25 -18.07 24.32 13.26
CA GLU A 25 -18.12 23.36 12.14
C GLU A 25 -16.73 23.16 11.51
N TYR A 26 -15.99 24.26 11.32
CA TYR A 26 -14.63 24.21 10.77
C TYR A 26 -13.70 23.37 11.64
N ARG A 27 -13.68 23.62 12.95
CA ARG A 27 -12.84 22.86 13.90
C ARG A 27 -13.22 21.39 13.93
N GLU A 28 -14.50 21.07 13.96
CA GLU A 28 -14.97 19.67 13.94
C GLU A 28 -14.51 18.93 12.67
N ARG A 29 -14.49 19.62 11.52
CA ARG A 29 -13.97 19.08 10.26
C ARG A 29 -12.45 18.91 10.29
N GLU A 30 -11.71 19.88 10.81
CA GLU A 30 -10.24 19.75 10.97
C GLU A 30 -9.87 18.56 11.88
N ASP A 31 -10.55 18.42 13.01
CA ASP A 31 -10.33 17.30 13.93
C ASP A 31 -10.63 15.96 13.26
N TYR A 32 -11.71 15.90 12.47
CA TYR A 32 -12.05 14.72 11.70
C TYR A 32 -10.98 14.38 10.66
N LEU A 33 -10.50 15.36 9.88
CA LEU A 33 -9.43 15.17 8.91
C LEU A 33 -8.12 14.73 9.57
N ALA A 34 -7.78 15.27 10.74
CA ALA A 34 -6.60 14.87 11.50
C ALA A 34 -6.68 13.41 11.95
N ARG A 35 -7.87 12.95 12.39
CA ARG A 35 -8.10 11.54 12.72
C ARG A 35 -7.96 10.62 11.50
N LEU A 36 -8.54 11.01 10.36
CA LEU A 36 -8.42 10.25 9.12
C LEU A 36 -6.97 10.14 8.67
N ARG A 37 -6.18 11.23 8.72
CA ARG A 37 -4.76 11.20 8.37
C ARG A 37 -3.97 10.23 9.25
N LYS A 38 -4.24 10.19 10.56
CA LYS A 38 -3.60 9.21 11.47
C LYS A 38 -3.97 7.77 11.12
N LEU A 39 -5.23 7.54 10.73
CA LEU A 39 -5.70 6.22 10.33
C LEU A 39 -5.02 5.77 9.02
N LEU A 40 -4.96 6.65 8.02
CA LEU A 40 -4.28 6.38 6.75
C LEU A 40 -2.81 6.03 6.97
N PHE A 41 -2.09 6.79 7.81
CA PHE A 41 -0.69 6.48 8.13
C PHE A 41 -0.51 5.11 8.79
N LYS A 42 -1.45 4.72 9.67
CA LYS A 42 -1.45 3.37 10.26
C LYS A 42 -1.66 2.29 9.21
N ILE A 43 -2.63 2.49 8.31
CA ILE A 43 -2.93 1.55 7.23
C ILE A 43 -1.73 1.43 6.28
N GLU A 44 -1.11 2.54 5.88
CA GLU A 44 0.09 2.55 5.06
C GLU A 44 1.24 1.77 5.71
N GLY A 45 1.46 1.96 7.02
CA GLY A 45 2.45 1.19 7.77
C GLY A 45 2.16 -0.31 7.80
N GLN A 46 0.89 -0.69 8.00
CA GLN A 46 0.47 -2.09 7.97
C GLN A 46 0.62 -2.71 6.57
N MET A 47 0.25 -1.99 5.53
CA MET A 47 0.45 -2.43 4.14
C MET A 47 1.93 -2.62 3.84
N ARG A 48 2.79 -1.68 4.27
CA ARG A 48 4.24 -1.80 4.09
C ARG A 48 4.83 -3.00 4.82
N GLN A 49 4.36 -3.28 6.04
CA GLN A 49 4.78 -4.47 6.77
C GLN A 49 4.35 -5.75 6.05
N ALA A 50 3.12 -5.79 5.53
CA ALA A 50 2.62 -6.92 4.76
C ALA A 50 3.42 -7.16 3.47
N GLU A 51 3.79 -6.09 2.75
CA GLU A 51 4.69 -6.17 1.58
C GLU A 51 6.02 -6.82 1.94
N ILE A 52 6.64 -6.40 3.05
CA ILE A 52 7.93 -6.93 3.50
C ILE A 52 7.81 -8.42 3.85
N LEU A 53 6.77 -8.80 4.61
CA LEU A 53 6.52 -10.20 4.96
C LEU A 53 6.29 -11.06 3.70
N GLN A 54 5.54 -10.54 2.72
CA GLN A 54 5.34 -11.23 1.46
C GLN A 54 6.65 -11.44 0.70
N LEU A 55 7.52 -10.42 0.64
CA LEU A 55 8.84 -10.53 0.01
C LEU A 55 9.75 -11.52 0.72
N GLN A 56 9.66 -11.62 2.04
CA GLN A 56 10.40 -12.62 2.82
C GLN A 56 10.03 -14.04 2.41
N VAL A 57 8.74 -14.34 2.18
CA VAL A 57 8.33 -15.66 1.69
C VAL A 57 9.03 -16.02 0.37
N PHE A 58 9.14 -15.07 -0.57
CA PHE A 58 9.87 -15.31 -1.82
C PHE A 58 11.37 -15.51 -1.61
N ARG A 59 11.98 -14.78 -0.67
CA ARG A 59 13.40 -14.97 -0.31
C ARG A 59 13.64 -16.33 0.31
N ASP A 60 12.82 -16.73 1.29
CA ASP A 60 12.93 -18.03 1.96
C ASP A 60 12.77 -19.18 0.96
N LEU A 61 11.81 -19.07 0.03
CA LEU A 61 11.64 -20.06 -1.05
C LEU A 61 12.85 -20.07 -1.99
N ALA A 62 13.38 -18.91 -2.35
CA ALA A 62 14.56 -18.80 -3.21
C ALA A 62 15.80 -19.43 -2.56
N GLU A 63 16.03 -19.18 -1.27
CA GLU A 63 17.12 -19.76 -0.50
C GLU A 63 16.98 -21.29 -0.38
N ASN A 64 15.81 -21.78 0.00
CA ASN A 64 15.55 -23.22 0.14
C ASN A 64 15.72 -23.97 -1.18
N LEU A 65 15.29 -23.37 -2.28
CA LEU A 65 15.47 -23.94 -3.62
C LEU A 65 16.89 -23.75 -4.15
N LYS A 66 17.77 -22.99 -3.46
CA LYS A 66 19.13 -22.59 -3.87
C LYS A 66 19.18 -21.81 -5.19
N LEU A 67 18.26 -20.88 -5.36
CA LEU A 67 18.12 -20.08 -6.58
C LEU A 67 19.08 -18.89 -6.54
N PRO A 68 19.91 -18.67 -7.57
CA PRO A 68 20.80 -17.51 -7.65
C PRO A 68 19.99 -16.27 -8.03
N LEU A 69 19.26 -15.71 -7.06
CA LEU A 69 18.50 -14.47 -7.20
C LEU A 69 19.12 -13.40 -6.31
N THR A 70 19.65 -12.35 -6.93
CA THR A 70 20.06 -11.14 -6.21
C THR A 70 18.84 -10.28 -5.99
N PHE A 71 18.20 -10.41 -4.83
CA PHE A 71 17.12 -9.50 -4.46
C PHE A 71 17.70 -8.11 -4.16
N PRO A 72 17.17 -7.04 -4.79
CA PRO A 72 17.53 -5.68 -4.42
C PRO A 72 17.07 -5.37 -2.99
N ASP A 73 17.57 -4.27 -2.45
CA ASP A 73 17.21 -3.83 -1.11
C ASP A 73 15.68 -3.67 -0.98
N LEU A 74 15.13 -3.98 0.20
CA LEU A 74 13.68 -3.93 0.47
C LEU A 74 13.12 -2.51 0.27
N GLY A 75 13.98 -1.48 0.34
CA GLY A 75 13.65 -0.08 0.04
C GLY A 75 13.53 0.24 -1.46
N ASP A 76 14.13 -0.54 -2.35
CA ASP A 76 14.12 -0.29 -3.79
C ASP A 76 12.91 -0.93 -4.47
N ARG A 77 11.81 -0.18 -4.47
CA ARG A 77 10.53 -0.62 -5.06
C ARG A 77 10.60 -0.82 -6.57
N VAL A 78 11.40 -0.01 -7.27
CA VAL A 78 11.50 -0.07 -8.73
C VAL A 78 12.29 -1.32 -9.13
N GLY A 79 13.44 -1.53 -8.50
CA GLY A 79 14.24 -2.74 -8.72
C GLY A 79 13.48 -4.03 -8.39
N LEU A 80 12.66 -4.03 -7.33
CA LEU A 80 11.78 -5.17 -7.03
C LEU A 80 10.72 -5.40 -8.11
N GLN A 81 10.06 -4.34 -8.60
CA GLN A 81 9.06 -4.48 -9.66
C GLN A 81 9.66 -5.04 -10.95
N GLU A 82 10.82 -4.52 -11.36
CA GLU A 82 11.54 -4.98 -12.53
C GLU A 82 11.96 -6.45 -12.37
N LEU A 83 12.52 -6.82 -11.22
CA LEU A 83 12.93 -8.20 -10.92
C LEU A 83 11.73 -9.17 -10.96
N PHE A 84 10.58 -8.78 -10.41
CA PHE A 84 9.37 -9.59 -10.47
C PHE A 84 8.70 -9.65 -11.85
N ALA A 85 9.00 -8.71 -12.75
CA ALA A 85 8.50 -8.69 -14.13
C ALA A 85 9.43 -9.47 -15.07
N THR A 86 10.74 -9.44 -14.83
CA THR A 86 11.76 -10.04 -15.70
C THR A 86 12.07 -11.48 -15.37
N HIS A 87 12.02 -11.90 -14.09
CA HIS A 87 12.39 -13.27 -13.72
C HIS A 87 11.19 -14.24 -13.85
N PRO A 88 11.19 -15.17 -14.83
CA PRO A 88 10.08 -16.10 -15.06
C PRO A 88 9.82 -17.02 -13.87
N LEU A 89 10.84 -17.26 -13.05
CA LEU A 89 10.75 -18.09 -11.86
C LEU A 89 9.88 -17.47 -10.76
N LEU A 90 9.92 -16.15 -10.60
CA LEU A 90 9.04 -15.45 -9.66
C LEU A 90 7.59 -15.45 -10.13
N GLY A 91 7.36 -15.52 -11.45
CA GLY A 91 6.05 -15.77 -12.04
C GLY A 91 5.48 -17.12 -11.60
N ILE A 92 6.26 -18.20 -11.70
CA ILE A 92 5.83 -19.54 -11.27
C ILE A 92 5.57 -19.59 -9.77
N LEU A 93 6.46 -19.01 -8.95
CA LEU A 93 6.26 -18.94 -7.50
C LEU A 93 5.01 -18.12 -7.14
N LYS A 94 4.71 -17.03 -7.86
CA LYS A 94 3.46 -16.27 -7.71
C LYS A 94 2.24 -17.12 -8.03
N GLU A 95 2.27 -17.90 -9.11
CA GLU A 95 1.15 -18.78 -9.48
C GLU A 95 0.94 -19.90 -8.44
N PHE A 96 2.02 -20.47 -7.93
CA PHE A 96 1.97 -21.45 -6.84
C PHE A 96 1.38 -20.85 -5.55
N LEU A 97 1.89 -19.71 -5.11
CA LEU A 97 1.39 -19.01 -3.91
C LEU A 97 -0.06 -18.51 -4.09
N ALA A 98 -0.50 -18.28 -5.33
CA ALA A 98 -1.88 -17.97 -5.67
C ALA A 98 -2.78 -19.22 -5.82
N ALA A 99 -2.29 -20.41 -5.46
CA ALA A 99 -2.97 -21.69 -5.55
C ALA A 99 -3.43 -22.07 -6.97
N ARG A 100 -2.75 -21.57 -8.00
CA ARG A 100 -3.01 -21.92 -9.41
C ARG A 100 -2.16 -23.09 -9.90
N LEU A 101 -1.12 -23.46 -9.15
CA LEU A 101 -0.23 -24.58 -9.44
C LEU A 101 -0.13 -25.48 -8.22
N ASN A 102 -0.01 -26.79 -8.46
CA ASN A 102 0.30 -27.75 -7.41
C ASN A 102 1.81 -27.77 -7.11
N ALA A 103 2.19 -28.30 -5.95
CA ALA A 103 3.59 -28.34 -5.51
C ALA A 103 4.51 -29.12 -6.46
N GLU A 104 4.03 -30.25 -7.01
CA GLU A 104 4.79 -31.06 -7.98
C GLU A 104 4.99 -30.32 -9.31
N GLU A 105 3.94 -29.67 -9.82
CA GLU A 105 4.00 -28.85 -11.04
C GLU A 105 4.92 -27.64 -10.88
N CYS A 106 4.92 -27.03 -9.68
CA CYS A 106 5.82 -25.94 -9.35
C CYS A 106 7.29 -26.39 -9.38
N LEU A 107 7.61 -27.52 -8.74
CA LEU A 107 8.96 -28.07 -8.76
C LEU A 107 9.41 -28.45 -10.17
N GLN A 108 8.54 -29.08 -10.97
CA GLN A 108 8.82 -29.42 -12.37
C GLN A 108 9.15 -28.16 -13.19
N LYS A 109 8.30 -27.15 -13.17
CA LYS A 109 8.53 -25.89 -13.90
C LYS A 109 9.79 -25.16 -13.43
N VAL A 110 10.08 -25.18 -12.13
CA VAL A 110 11.33 -24.60 -11.57
C VAL A 110 12.56 -25.38 -12.05
N THR A 111 12.50 -26.71 -12.11
CA THR A 111 13.59 -27.53 -12.65
C THR A 111 13.77 -27.38 -14.15
N GLU A 112 12.70 -27.23 -14.92
CA GLU A 112 12.75 -26.97 -16.37
C GLU A 112 13.40 -25.61 -16.68
N LEU A 113 13.08 -24.58 -15.89
CA LEU A 113 13.73 -23.27 -16.01
C LEU A 113 15.22 -23.30 -15.64
N ARG A 114 15.65 -24.22 -14.78
CA ARG A 114 17.07 -24.44 -14.50
C ARG A 114 17.79 -25.17 -15.62
N GLN A 115 17.08 -26.01 -16.37
CA GLN A 115 17.64 -26.83 -17.43
C GLN A 115 17.67 -26.12 -18.78
N LYS A 116 16.84 -25.10 -19.02
CA LYS A 116 16.95 -24.23 -20.19
C LYS A 116 18.06 -23.20 -19.95
N PRO A 117 19.23 -23.30 -20.62
CA PRO A 117 20.18 -22.21 -20.63
C PRO A 117 19.52 -21.05 -21.38
N THR A 118 19.63 -19.85 -20.83
CA THR A 118 19.30 -18.59 -21.49
C THR A 118 19.92 -18.59 -22.90
N ALA A 119 19.11 -18.74 -23.94
CA ALA A 119 19.54 -18.39 -25.29
C ALA A 119 19.73 -16.86 -25.31
N PRO A 120 20.88 -16.33 -25.77
CA PRO A 120 21.12 -14.90 -25.84
C PRO A 120 20.11 -14.26 -26.81
N GLN A 121 19.36 -13.27 -26.32
CA GLN A 121 18.65 -12.35 -27.21
C GLN A 121 19.66 -11.30 -27.68
N GLU A 122 20.37 -11.61 -28.77
CA GLU A 122 20.83 -10.61 -29.71
C GLU A 122 19.68 -10.32 -30.67
N GLU A 123 19.15 -9.08 -30.62
CA GLU A 123 18.74 -8.24 -31.77
C GLU A 123 18.25 -6.87 -31.30
#